data_AF-A0A1B8F2S5-F1
#
_entry.id   AF-A0A1B8F2S5-F1
#
_cell.length_a   1.000
_cell.length_b   1.000
_cell.length_c   1.000
_cell.angle_alpha   90.00
_cell.angle_beta   90.00
_cell.angle_gamma   90.00
#
_symmetry.space_group_name_H-M   'P 1'
#
loop_
_entity.id
_entity.type
_entity.pdbx_description
1 polymer ?
#
loop_
_entity_poly.entity_id
_entity_poly.type
_entity_poly.pdbx_seq_one_letter_code
_entity_poly.pdbx_strand_id
1 'polypeptide(L)'
;MPANFFTLPRELRDKIYELCLLLEDPIEPYPGSSRRRELSPSLLGVNKAINREARLVLYQSRFDFTVTMSKYVSSALKRIGRDNAECIRHIYVEFPPFSSLKPGNIALIEEEADILAVI
;
A
#
# COMPACT_ATOMS: atom_id res chain seq x y z
N MET A 1 -19.36 15.15 -30.50
CA MET A 1 -18.29 14.16 -30.34
C MET A 1 -18.46 13.48 -28.98
N PRO A 2 -18.27 12.16 -28.86
CA PRO A 2 -18.33 11.52 -27.55
C PRO A 2 -17.16 12.03 -26.69
N ALA A 3 -17.46 12.43 -25.46
CA ALA A 3 -16.43 12.79 -24.49
C ALA A 3 -15.57 11.56 -24.19
N ASN A 4 -14.25 11.69 -24.34
CA ASN A 4 -13.29 10.65 -23.98
C ASN A 4 -12.63 11.03 -22.65
N PHE A 5 -12.39 10.06 -21.78
CA PHE A 5 -11.66 10.29 -20.54
C PHE A 5 -10.31 11.03 -20.77
N PHE A 6 -9.60 10.69 -21.85
CA PHE A 6 -8.33 11.35 -22.19
C PHE A 6 -8.47 12.75 -22.82
N THR A 7 -9.69 13.19 -23.15
CA THR A 7 -9.93 14.59 -23.54
C THR A 7 -10.02 15.53 -22.34
N LEU A 8 -10.14 14.99 -21.12
CA LEU A 8 -10.05 15.77 -19.90
C LEU A 8 -8.60 16.22 -19.65
N PRO A 9 -8.36 17.45 -19.17
CA PRO A 9 -7.07 17.88 -18.63
C PRO A 9 -6.53 16.92 -17.57
N ARG A 10 -5.19 16.90 -17.41
CA ARG A 10 -4.52 15.97 -16.49
C ARG A 10 -5.01 16.14 -15.06
N GLU A 11 -5.24 17.36 -14.64
CA GLU A 11 -5.69 17.76 -13.31
C GLU A 11 -7.08 17.20 -12.99
N LEU A 12 -7.98 17.14 -13.98
CA LEU A 12 -9.30 16.54 -13.80
C LEU A 12 -9.23 15.02 -13.72
N ARG A 13 -8.35 14.39 -14.51
CA ARG A 13 -8.12 12.94 -14.41
C ARG A 13 -7.54 12.56 -13.06
N ASP A 14 -6.58 13.33 -12.54
CA ASP A 14 -5.99 13.12 -11.22
C ASP A 14 -7.03 13.23 -10.10
N LYS A 15 -7.92 14.22 -10.15
CA LYS A 15 -9.05 14.29 -9.19
C LYS A 15 -9.98 13.07 -9.25
N ILE A 16 -10.24 12.54 -10.46
CA ILE A 16 -11.03 11.32 -10.60
C ILE A 16 -10.28 10.13 -9.98
N TYR A 17 -8.97 10.03 -10.21
CA TYR A 17 -8.14 9.00 -9.59
C TYR A 17 -8.13 9.10 -8.06
N GLU A 18 -7.98 10.30 -7.50
CA GLU A 18 -8.02 10.53 -6.05
C GLU A 18 -9.35 10.05 -5.47
N LEU A 19 -10.47 10.43 -6.08
CA LEU A 19 -11.81 10.01 -5.63
C LEU A 19 -12.02 8.49 -5.67
N CYS A 20 -11.35 7.78 -6.60
CA CYS A 20 -11.51 6.34 -6.79
C CYS A 20 -10.46 5.48 -6.05
N LEU A 21 -9.28 6.02 -5.77
CA LEU A 21 -8.08 5.26 -5.39
C LEU A 21 -7.38 5.76 -4.13
N LEU A 22 -7.65 6.98 -3.67
CA LEU A 22 -7.00 7.54 -2.50
C LEU A 22 -7.89 7.37 -1.25
N LEU A 23 -7.32 6.80 -0.20
CA LEU A 23 -7.94 6.76 1.13
C LEU A 23 -7.13 7.62 2.10
N GLU A 24 -7.85 8.37 2.93
CA GLU A 24 -7.24 9.09 4.07
C GLU A 24 -6.74 8.10 5.13
N ASP A 25 -7.50 7.01 5.33
CA ASP A 25 -7.16 5.94 6.27
C ASP A 25 -6.13 4.95 5.68
N PRO A 26 -5.23 4.36 6.51
CA PRO A 26 -4.11 3.53 6.03
C PRO A 26 -4.50 2.14 5.51
N ILE A 27 -4.43 1.87 4.21
CA ILE A 27 -4.84 0.60 3.57
C ILE A 27 -4.15 -0.62 4.20
N GLU A 28 -4.94 -1.58 4.68
CA GLU A 28 -4.47 -2.92 5.02
C GLU A 28 -4.40 -3.78 3.74
N PRO A 29 -3.22 -4.20 3.26
CA PRO A 29 -3.09 -4.91 1.99
C PRO A 29 -3.36 -6.42 2.12
N TYR A 30 -4.20 -6.83 3.09
CA TYR A 30 -4.45 -8.22 3.45
C TYR A 30 -5.85 -8.68 3.03
N PRO A 31 -6.03 -9.97 2.68
CA PRO A 31 -7.36 -10.50 2.36
C PRO A 31 -8.30 -10.40 3.57
N GLY A 32 -9.50 -9.85 3.37
CA GLY A 32 -10.55 -9.82 4.41
C GLY A 32 -10.60 -8.57 5.29
N SER A 33 -9.76 -7.55 5.06
CA SER A 33 -9.86 -6.25 5.72
C SER A 33 -11.16 -5.54 5.30
N SER A 34 -12.21 -5.65 6.11
CA SER A 34 -13.61 -5.38 5.74
C SER A 34 -14.09 -3.95 5.99
N ARG A 35 -13.20 -2.99 6.27
CA ARG A 35 -13.60 -1.67 6.81
C ARG A 35 -13.42 -0.46 5.91
N ARG A 36 -13.18 -0.61 4.62
CA ARG A 36 -12.82 0.55 3.79
C ARG A 36 -13.82 0.77 2.67
N ARG A 37 -14.15 2.05 2.44
CA ARG A 37 -14.81 2.57 1.24
C ARG A 37 -14.26 1.80 0.03
N GLU A 38 -15.15 1.31 -0.84
CA GLU A 38 -14.77 0.52 -2.01
C GLU A 38 -13.83 1.33 -2.91
N LEU A 39 -12.52 1.13 -2.72
CA LEU A 39 -11.55 1.52 -3.72
C LEU A 39 -11.91 0.79 -5.02
N SER A 40 -11.63 1.44 -6.14
CA SER A 40 -11.82 0.85 -7.47
C SER A 40 -10.48 0.45 -8.09
N PRO A 41 -9.73 -0.52 -7.52
CA PRO A 41 -8.44 -0.92 -8.07
C PRO A 41 -8.57 -1.54 -9.48
N SER A 42 -9.78 -1.95 -9.87
CA SER A 42 -10.10 -2.35 -11.25
C SER A 42 -9.76 -1.26 -12.28
N LEU A 43 -9.71 0.01 -11.87
CA LEU A 43 -9.31 1.14 -12.73
C LEU A 43 -7.89 0.96 -13.28
N LEU A 44 -6.99 0.36 -12.50
CA LEU A 44 -5.62 0.04 -12.94
C LEU A 44 -5.60 -0.99 -14.09
N GLY A 45 -6.65 -1.79 -14.23
CA GLY A 45 -6.77 -2.83 -15.25
C GLY A 45 -7.36 -2.35 -16.58
N VAL A 46 -7.89 -1.12 -16.66
CA VAL A 46 -8.65 -0.67 -17.84
C VAL A 46 -7.77 -0.53 -19.08
N ASN A 47 -6.65 0.19 -18.97
CA ASN A 47 -5.64 0.29 -20.03
C ASN A 47 -4.29 0.75 -19.47
N LYS A 48 -3.22 0.63 -20.28
CA LYS A 48 -1.85 0.97 -19.88
C LYS A 48 -1.65 2.45 -19.53
N ALA A 49 -2.36 3.36 -20.19
CA ALA A 49 -2.24 4.79 -19.90
C ALA A 49 -2.86 5.09 -18.54
N ILE A 50 -4.12 4.70 -18.30
CA ILE A 50 -4.79 4.82 -16.99
C ILE A 50 -3.95 4.16 -15.91
N ASN A 51 -3.43 2.95 -16.13
CA ASN A 51 -2.58 2.27 -15.16
C ASN A 51 -1.38 3.13 -14.73
N ARG A 52 -0.65 3.73 -15.68
CA ARG A 52 0.52 4.56 -15.40
C ARG A 52 0.18 5.81 -14.61
N GLU A 53 -0.95 6.44 -14.90
CA GLU A 53 -1.40 7.64 -14.17
C GLU A 53 -1.95 7.26 -12.77
N ALA A 54 -2.88 6.31 -12.74
CA ALA A 54 -3.65 5.94 -11.56
C ALA A 54 -2.82 5.23 -10.48
N ARG A 55 -1.81 4.43 -10.85
CA ARG A 55 -0.95 3.75 -9.86
C ARG A 55 -0.22 4.73 -8.95
N LEU A 56 0.16 5.89 -9.49
CA LEU A 56 0.85 6.92 -8.71
C LEU A 56 -0.06 7.47 -7.61
N VAL A 57 -1.37 7.50 -7.84
CA VAL A 57 -2.37 7.97 -6.87
C VAL A 57 -2.71 6.88 -5.85
N LEU A 58 -2.92 5.63 -6.28
CA LEU A 58 -3.20 4.53 -5.34
C LEU A 58 -2.07 4.37 -4.32
N TYR A 59 -0.81 4.33 -4.79
CA TYR A 59 0.34 4.05 -3.94
C TYR A 59 0.86 5.28 -3.14
N GLN A 60 0.25 6.46 -3.33
CA GLN A 60 0.39 7.58 -2.39
C GLN A 60 -0.37 7.34 -1.07
N SER A 61 -1.32 6.41 -1.05
CA SER A 61 -2.00 6.01 0.18
C SER A 61 -1.01 5.47 1.22
N ARG A 62 -1.40 5.57 2.49
CA ARG A 62 -0.67 4.92 3.58
C ARG A 62 -1.01 3.44 3.57
N PHE A 63 -0.02 2.57 3.72
CA PHE A 63 -0.22 1.12 3.83
C PHE A 63 0.09 0.66 5.23
N ASP A 64 -0.87 0.01 5.86
CA ASP A 64 -0.73 -0.53 7.20
C ASP A 64 -0.28 -1.99 7.14
N PHE A 65 0.97 -2.19 7.54
CA PHE A 65 1.63 -3.48 7.67
C PHE A 65 1.88 -3.86 9.14
N THR A 66 1.17 -3.26 10.10
CA THR A 66 1.31 -3.55 11.54
C THR A 66 0.99 -4.99 11.93
N VAL A 67 0.46 -5.83 11.02
CA VAL A 67 0.23 -7.25 11.31
C VAL A 67 1.56 -7.97 11.60
N THR A 68 1.63 -8.64 12.75
CA THR A 68 2.83 -9.21 13.40
C THR A 68 3.56 -10.32 12.63
N MET A 69 3.07 -10.81 11.48
CA MET A 69 3.78 -11.87 10.76
C MET A 69 4.42 -11.36 9.46
N SER A 70 5.75 -11.40 9.42
CA SER A 70 6.61 -11.08 8.26
C SER A 70 6.15 -11.75 6.95
N LYS A 71 5.57 -12.95 7.04
CA LYS A 71 5.01 -13.70 5.90
C LYS A 71 3.88 -12.95 5.18
N TYR A 72 3.04 -12.22 5.92
CA TYR A 72 1.92 -11.48 5.33
C TYR A 72 2.40 -10.22 4.64
N VAL A 73 3.34 -9.50 5.24
CA VAL A 73 4.01 -8.33 4.63
C VAL A 73 4.69 -8.76 3.33
N SER A 74 5.50 -9.82 3.38
CA SER A 74 6.16 -10.39 2.20
C SER A 74 5.16 -10.80 1.10
N SER A 75 4.06 -11.44 1.47
CA SER A 75 3.02 -11.87 0.53
C SER A 75 2.32 -10.67 -0.12
N ALA A 76 2.00 -9.64 0.67
CA ALA A 76 1.36 -8.41 0.19
C ALA A 76 2.27 -7.65 -0.78
N LEU A 77 3.55 -7.45 -0.43
CA LEU A 77 4.52 -6.78 -1.32
C LEU A 77 4.75 -7.58 -2.61
N LYS A 78 4.81 -8.92 -2.54
CA LYS A 78 4.87 -9.77 -3.73
C LYS A 78 3.66 -9.60 -4.64
N ARG A 79 2.45 -9.45 -4.07
CA ARG A 79 1.21 -9.22 -4.83
C ARG A 79 1.18 -7.83 -5.46
N ILE A 80 1.69 -6.82 -4.77
CA ILE A 80 1.83 -5.45 -5.29
C ILE A 80 2.79 -5.47 -6.49
N GLY A 81 3.90 -6.20 -6.36
CA GLY A 81 4.93 -6.30 -7.40
C GLY A 81 5.89 -5.12 -7.39
N ARG A 82 7.08 -5.32 -7.96
CA ARG A 82 8.21 -4.39 -7.85
C ARG A 82 7.90 -2.97 -8.33
N ASP A 83 7.36 -2.85 -9.55
CA ASP A 83 7.14 -1.56 -10.21
C ASP A 83 6.10 -0.68 -9.48
N ASN A 84 5.15 -1.35 -8.81
CA ASN A 84 4.12 -0.69 -8.03
C ASN A 84 4.61 -0.37 -6.62
N ALA A 85 5.41 -1.27 -6.03
CA ALA A 85 6.01 -1.06 -4.71
C ALA A 85 6.95 0.16 -4.71
N GLU A 86 7.63 0.45 -5.83
CA GLU A 86 8.42 1.68 -6.00
C GLU A 86 7.59 2.97 -5.80
N CYS A 87 6.28 2.91 -6.05
CA CYS A 87 5.39 4.05 -5.89
C CYS A 87 4.94 4.26 -4.44
N ILE A 88 5.16 3.30 -3.53
CA ILE A 88 4.74 3.39 -2.13
C ILE A 88 5.55 4.49 -1.44
N ARG A 89 4.86 5.40 -0.75
CA ARG A 89 5.49 6.50 0.00
C ARG A 89 5.37 6.38 1.51
N HIS A 90 4.32 5.71 1.99
CA HIS A 90 4.01 5.67 3.41
C HIS A 90 3.62 4.25 3.83
N ILE A 91 4.40 3.70 4.76
CA ILE A 91 4.14 2.40 5.39
C ILE A 91 4.05 2.59 6.89
N TYR A 92 3.09 1.92 7.52
CA TYR A 92 3.03 1.74 8.96
C TYR A 92 3.42 0.32 9.29
N VAL A 93 4.36 0.17 10.20
CA VAL A 93 4.88 -1.13 10.63
C VAL A 93 5.01 -1.06 12.14
N GLU A 94 4.64 -2.13 12.82
CA GLU A 94 4.89 -2.23 14.25
C GLU A 94 6.35 -2.63 14.44
N PHE A 95 7.07 -1.89 15.29
CA PHE A 95 8.45 -2.25 15.60
C PHE A 95 8.44 -3.53 16.45
N PRO A 96 9.25 -4.54 16.11
CA PRO A 96 9.24 -5.80 16.83
C PRO A 96 9.55 -5.57 18.32
N PRO A 97 8.79 -6.20 19.23
CA PRO A 97 8.98 -6.04 20.65
C PRO A 97 10.35 -6.58 21.06
N PHE A 98 10.88 -5.98 22.13
CA PHE A 98 12.12 -6.45 22.72
C PHE A 98 11.85 -7.64 23.65
N SER A 99 12.65 -8.68 23.52
CA SER A 99 12.86 -9.68 24.56
C SER A 99 13.92 -9.18 25.55
N SER A 100 13.78 -9.56 26.83
CA SER A 100 14.69 -9.16 27.91
C SER A 100 14.88 -7.64 28.02
N LEU A 101 14.03 -6.95 28.78
CA LEU A 101 14.16 -5.51 29.06
C LEU A 101 15.27 -5.18 30.08
N LYS A 102 16.30 -6.03 30.20
CA LYS A 102 17.42 -5.80 31.12
C LYS A 102 18.41 -4.82 30.47
N PRO A 103 18.84 -3.75 31.18
CA PRO A 103 19.87 -2.85 30.69
C PRO A 103 21.12 -3.62 30.23
N GLY A 104 21.57 -3.39 29.00
CA GLY A 104 22.72 -4.08 28.40
C GLY A 104 22.45 -5.47 27.82
N ASN A 105 21.22 -5.98 27.91
CA ASN A 105 20.82 -7.26 27.31
C ASN A 105 19.40 -7.17 26.73
N ILE A 106 19.22 -6.27 25.76
CA ILE A 106 17.99 -6.07 25.00
C ILE A 106 18.15 -6.79 23.66
N ALA A 107 17.26 -7.74 23.36
CA ALA A 107 17.22 -8.45 22.08
C ALA A 107 15.85 -8.26 21.42
N LEU A 108 15.75 -8.42 20.11
CA LEU A 108 14.45 -8.50 19.43
C LEU A 108 13.88 -9.91 19.57
N ILE A 109 12.55 -10.05 19.52
CA ILE A 109 11.94 -11.36 19.34
C ILE A 109 12.21 -11.80 17.89
N GLU A 110 12.99 -12.88 17.69
CA GLU A 110 13.46 -13.31 16.36
C GLU A 110 12.31 -13.52 15.36
N GLU A 111 11.20 -14.12 15.79
CA GLU A 111 10.02 -14.37 14.93
C GLU A 111 9.37 -13.08 14.39
N GLU A 112 9.52 -11.96 15.11
CA GLU A 112 8.95 -10.66 14.74
C GLU A 112 10.00 -9.76 14.07
N ALA A 113 11.30 -10.01 14.31
CA ALA A 113 12.40 -9.26 13.71
C ALA A 113 12.51 -9.44 12.19
N ASP A 114 12.02 -10.56 11.65
CA ASP A 114 11.99 -10.83 10.21
C ASP A 114 11.27 -9.75 9.40
N ILE A 115 10.36 -8.99 10.01
CA ILE A 115 9.67 -7.88 9.34
C ILE A 115 10.67 -6.82 8.83
N LEU A 116 11.76 -6.59 9.58
CA LEU A 116 12.79 -5.60 9.25
C LEU A 116 13.65 -6.04 8.05
N ALA A 117 13.70 -7.33 7.74
CA ALA A 117 14.42 -7.84 6.57
C ALA A 117 13.60 -7.74 5.26
N VAL A 118 12.29 -7.49 5.37
CA VAL A 118 11.35 -7.48 4.25
C VAL A 118 11.13 -6.06 3.69
N ILE A 119 11.31 -5.04 4.51
CA ILE A 119 11.08 -3.61 4.22
C ILE A 119 12.39 -2.95 3.78
#